data_AF-A0A0U5CSP9-F1
#
_entry.id   AF-A0A0U5CSP9-F1
#
_cell.length_a   1.000
_cell.length_b   1.000
_cell.length_c   1.000
_cell.angle_alpha   90.00
_cell.angle_beta   90.00
_cell.angle_gamma   90.00
#
_symmetry.space_group_name_H-M   'P 1'
#
loop_
_entity.id
_entity.type
_entity.pdbx_description
1 polymer ?
#
loop_
_entity_poly.entity_id
_entity_poly.type
_entity_poly.pdbx_seq_one_letter_code
_entity_poly.pdbx_strand_id
1 'polypeptide(L)'
;MENKVIDGPLLGEALKAELKKGYDIVKLSRWAFSVYSNNIRALTPCTNNILQYLFSMEDDPQFEYTEDELYEISEMLINGEKDPIKKIHDRYQEKLKAENDEREQQNII
;
A
#
# COMPACT_ATOMS: atom_id res chain seq x y z
N MET A 1 -0.67 27.16 14.84
CA MET A 1 0.09 25.98 14.38
C MET A 1 -0.39 25.70 12.98
N GLU A 2 0.47 25.84 11.97
CA GLU A 2 0.14 25.40 10.62
C GLU A 2 -0.02 23.87 10.68
N ASN A 3 -1.24 23.37 10.44
CA ASN A 3 -1.45 21.95 10.26
C ASN A 3 -0.82 21.57 8.92
N LYS A 4 0.41 21.05 8.95
CA LYS A 4 1.08 20.54 7.76
C LYS A 4 0.30 19.33 7.25
N VAL A 5 -0.27 19.45 6.06
CA VAL A 5 -0.97 18.35 5.39
C VAL A 5 0.01 17.21 5.15
N ILE A 6 -0.41 15.98 5.44
CA ILE A 6 0.31 14.77 5.03
C ILE A 6 -0.23 14.39 3.66
N ASP A 7 0.52 14.74 2.63
CA ASP A 7 0.24 14.39 1.25
C ASP A 7 0.95 13.09 0.83
N GLY A 8 0.67 12.64 -0.40
CA GLY A 8 1.21 11.40 -0.96
C GLY A 8 2.74 11.36 -0.88
N PRO A 9 3.47 12.37 -1.41
CA PRO A 9 4.93 12.34 -1.39
C PRO A 9 5.54 12.27 0.01
N LEU A 10 5.00 13.03 0.98
CA LEU A 10 5.48 12.97 2.35
C LEU A 10 5.26 11.58 2.98
N LEU A 11 4.10 10.98 2.75
CA LEU A 11 3.81 9.62 3.23
C LEU A 11 4.69 8.58 2.53
N GLY A 12 4.90 8.70 1.22
CA GLY A 12 5.73 7.78 0.43
C GLY A 12 7.18 7.75 0.93
N GLU A 13 7.79 8.91 1.18
CA GLU A 13 9.13 8.98 1.77
C GLU A 13 9.18 8.37 3.19
N ALA A 14 8.15 8.61 4.00
CA ALA A 14 8.07 8.06 5.35
C ALA A 14 7.92 6.53 5.33
N LEU A 15 7.08 5.99 4.45
CA LEU A 15 6.92 4.54 4.24
C LEU A 15 8.22 3.89 3.79
N LYS A 16 8.88 4.48 2.78
CA LYS A 16 10.17 4.00 2.28
C LYS A 16 11.26 4.01 3.36
N ALA A 17 11.26 5.03 4.23
CA ALA A 17 12.16 5.10 5.37
C ALA A 17 11.86 4.05 6.44
N GLU A 18 10.59 3.70 6.66
CA GLU A 18 10.20 2.62 7.57
C GLU A 18 10.62 1.25 7.04
N LEU A 19 10.39 0.98 5.75
CA LEU A 19 10.80 -0.28 5.09
C LEU A 19 12.31 -0.51 5.17
N LYS A 20 13.12 0.55 5.06
CA LYS A 20 14.58 0.48 5.23
C LYS A 20 15.05 0.01 6.61
N LYS A 21 14.18 0.05 7.62
CA LYS A 21 14.50 -0.47 8.97
C LYS A 21 14.34 -2.00 9.05
N GLY A 22 13.82 -2.62 7.99
CA GLY A 22 13.54 -4.04 7.87
C GLY A 22 12.04 -4.30 7.75
N TYR A 23 11.66 -5.17 6.81
CA TYR A 23 10.27 -5.57 6.59
C TYR A 23 9.75 -6.45 7.72
N ASP A 24 8.65 -6.01 8.34
CA ASP A 24 7.95 -6.67 9.43
C ASP A 24 6.52 -6.14 9.48
N ILE A 25 5.55 -6.99 9.13
CA ILE A 25 4.14 -6.60 8.97
C ILE A 25 3.58 -5.97 10.25
N VAL A 26 3.89 -6.55 11.41
CA VAL A 26 3.38 -6.08 12.70
C VAL A 26 3.96 -4.70 13.03
N LYS A 27 5.26 -4.48 12.77
CA LYS A 27 5.88 -3.16 12.99
C LYS A 27 5.32 -2.12 12.04
N LEU A 28 5.17 -2.45 10.75
CA LEU A 28 4.62 -1.55 9.74
C LEU A 28 3.17 -1.18 10.03
N SER A 29 2.35 -2.16 10.41
CA SER A 29 0.96 -1.95 10.80
C SER A 29 0.85 -0.94 11.96
N ARG A 30 1.61 -1.17 13.03
CA ARG A 30 1.64 -0.28 14.21
C ARG A 30 2.17 1.11 13.89
N TRP A 31 3.20 1.19 13.04
CA TRP A 31 3.71 2.45 12.54
C TRP A 31 2.62 3.22 11.79
N ALA A 32 1.92 2.57 10.86
CA ALA A 32 0.85 3.18 10.07
C ALA A 32 -0.30 3.67 10.97
N PHE A 33 -0.71 2.87 11.97
CA PHE A 33 -1.71 3.29 12.95
C PHE A 33 -1.26 4.51 13.75
N SER A 34 0.02 4.56 14.16
CA SER A 34 0.59 5.71 14.87
C SER A 34 0.60 6.97 14.00
N VAL A 35 1.01 6.87 12.74
CA VAL A 35 0.96 8.00 11.80
C VAL A 35 -0.49 8.46 11.59
N TYR A 36 -1.43 7.53 11.41
CA TYR A 36 -2.85 7.82 11.22
C TYR A 36 -3.46 8.55 12.42
N SER A 37 -3.37 7.95 13.61
CA SER A 37 -4.00 8.45 14.83
C SER A 37 -3.47 9.82 15.26
N ASN A 38 -2.16 10.05 15.12
CA ASN A 38 -1.53 11.32 15.47
C ASN A 38 -1.84 12.45 14.48
N ASN A 39 -2.24 12.12 13.24
CA ASN A 39 -2.38 13.10 12.16
C ASN A 39 -3.74 13.10 11.48
N ILE A 40 -4.76 12.44 12.04
CA ILE A 40 -6.08 12.21 11.39
C ILE A 40 -6.71 13.46 10.75
N ARG A 41 -6.52 14.64 11.35
CA ARG A 41 -7.05 15.93 10.84
C ARG A 41 -6.24 16.55 9.70
N ALA A 42 -5.04 16.04 9.44
CA ALA A 42 -4.09 16.53 8.45
C ALA A 42 -3.91 15.56 7.26
N LEU A 43 -4.58 14.40 7.29
CA LEU A 43 -4.51 13.41 6.21
C LEU A 43 -5.36 13.86 5.02
N THR A 44 -4.82 13.68 3.82
CA THR A 44 -5.62 13.69 2.59
C THR A 44 -6.46 12.40 2.48
N PRO A 45 -7.52 12.37 1.65
CA PRO A 45 -8.27 11.14 1.40
C PRO A 45 -7.38 9.98 0.92
N CYS A 46 -6.41 10.27 0.05
CA CYS A 46 -5.44 9.29 -0.44
C CYS A 46 -4.60 8.71 0.71
N THR A 47 -3.87 9.56 1.45
CA THR A 47 -3.00 9.11 2.55
C THR A 47 -3.76 8.45 3.68
N ASN A 48 -4.98 8.90 3.95
CA ASN A 48 -5.89 8.25 4.89
C ASN A 48 -6.15 6.80 4.47
N ASN A 49 -6.54 6.59 3.21
CA ASN A 49 -6.81 5.27 2.67
C ASN A 49 -5.58 4.36 2.77
N ILE A 50 -4.41 4.83 2.33
CA ILE A 50 -3.15 4.06 2.42
C ILE A 50 -2.88 3.60 3.84
N LEU A 51 -2.95 4.51 4.82
CA LEU A 51 -2.65 4.16 6.21
C LEU A 51 -3.63 3.11 6.75
N GLN A 52 -4.91 3.19 6.37
CA GLN A 52 -5.91 2.18 6.73
C GLN A 52 -5.57 0.80 6.19
N TYR A 53 -5.18 0.70 4.92
CA TYR A 53 -4.70 -0.57 4.36
C TYR A 53 -3.48 -1.10 5.11
N LEU A 54 -2.49 -0.25 5.36
CA LEU A 54 -1.24 -0.65 6.01
C LEU A 54 -1.46 -1.15 7.46
N PHE A 55 -2.28 -0.49 8.26
CA PHE A 55 -2.56 -0.99 9.62
C PHE A 55 -3.56 -2.16 9.65
N SER A 56 -4.27 -2.42 8.54
CA SER A 56 -5.12 -3.62 8.42
C SER A 56 -4.33 -4.87 8.04
N MET A 57 -3.05 -4.74 7.65
CA MET A 57 -2.18 -5.88 7.31
C MET A 57 -1.95 -6.84 8.47
N GLU A 58 -2.02 -6.37 9.72
CA GLU A 58 -1.90 -7.23 10.92
C GLU A 58 -3.20 -8.03 11.17
N ASP A 59 -4.34 -7.49 10.76
CA ASP A 59 -5.66 -8.04 11.08
C ASP A 59 -6.16 -9.03 10.02
N ASP A 60 -5.80 -8.82 8.75
CA ASP A 60 -6.32 -9.64 7.65
C ASP A 60 -5.26 -9.90 6.56
N PRO A 61 -4.88 -11.18 6.32
CA PRO A 61 -3.95 -11.57 5.27
C PRO A 61 -4.35 -11.12 3.86
N GLN A 62 -5.63 -10.79 3.61
CA GLN A 62 -6.05 -10.26 2.30
C GLN A 62 -5.42 -8.90 1.97
N PHE A 63 -4.94 -8.18 2.98
CA PHE A 63 -4.22 -6.91 2.82
C PHE A 63 -2.69 -7.10 2.90
N GLU A 64 -2.19 -8.33 3.01
CA GLU A 64 -0.76 -8.59 3.11
C GLU A 64 -0.05 -8.28 1.79
N TYR A 65 0.57 -7.10 1.72
CA TYR A 65 1.50 -6.72 0.66
C TYR A 65 2.89 -7.26 0.96
N THR A 66 3.57 -7.78 -0.07
CA THR A 66 4.99 -8.10 0.01
C THR A 66 5.85 -6.86 0.19
N GLU A 67 7.09 -7.03 0.63
CA GLU A 67 8.06 -5.93 0.77
C GLU A 67 8.23 -5.14 -0.54
N ASP A 68 8.34 -5.84 -1.68
CA ASP A 68 8.52 -5.23 -3.00
C ASP A 68 7.32 -4.36 -3.39
N GLU A 69 6.10 -4.83 -3.11
CA GLU A 69 4.88 -4.08 -3.36
C GLU A 69 4.76 -2.84 -2.49
N LEU A 70 5.17 -2.93 -1.22
CA LEU A 70 5.20 -1.77 -0.34
C LEU A 70 6.23 -0.73 -0.80
N TYR A 71 7.40 -1.18 -1.29
CA TYR A 71 8.36 -0.28 -1.93
C TYR A 71 7.74 0.37 -3.16
N GLU A 72 7.06 -0.39 -4.00
CA GLU A 72 6.40 0.15 -5.18
C GLU A 72 5.30 1.16 -4.83
N ILE A 73 4.46 0.86 -3.84
CA ILE A 73 3.45 1.80 -3.31
C ILE A 73 4.14 3.09 -2.83
N SER A 74 5.29 2.98 -2.13
CA SER A 74 6.04 4.14 -1.67
C SER A 74 6.55 5.01 -2.83
N GLU A 75 7.08 4.39 -3.90
CA GLU A 75 7.52 5.10 -5.11
C GLU A 75 6.36 5.75 -5.86
N MET A 76 5.23 5.04 -5.99
CA MET A 76 4.02 5.58 -6.61
C MET A 76 3.54 6.84 -5.87
N LEU A 77 3.52 6.81 -4.54
CA LEU A 77 3.15 7.97 -3.70
C LEU A 77 4.12 9.14 -3.88
N ILE A 78 5.43 8.87 -3.89
CA ILE A 78 6.48 9.88 -4.15
C ILE A 78 6.26 10.55 -5.52
N ASN A 79 5.89 9.76 -6.53
CA ASN A 79 5.63 10.23 -7.89
C ASN A 79 4.24 10.86 -8.09
N GLY A 80 3.43 10.97 -7.04
CA GLY A 80 2.12 11.64 -7.08
C GLY A 80 0.96 10.77 -7.56
N GLU A 81 1.10 9.44 -7.52
CA GLU A 81 -0.03 8.54 -7.73
C GLU A 81 -1.11 8.75 -6.66
N LYS A 82 -2.37 8.77 -7.08
CA LYS A 82 -3.52 9.04 -6.20
C LYS A 82 -4.13 7.77 -5.63
N ASP A 83 -3.94 6.64 -6.30
CA ASP A 83 -4.49 5.35 -5.88
C ASP A 83 -3.53 4.17 -6.17
N PRO A 84 -2.40 4.08 -5.46
CA PRO A 84 -1.42 3.02 -5.67
C PRO A 84 -1.96 1.63 -5.27
N ILE A 85 -2.86 1.58 -4.28
CA ILE A 85 -3.47 0.33 -3.82
C ILE A 85 -4.34 -0.29 -4.91
N LYS A 86 -5.16 0.52 -5.59
CA LYS A 86 -5.96 0.06 -6.71
C LYS A 86 -5.08 -0.45 -7.85
N LYS A 87 -3.98 0.24 -8.17
CA LYS A 87 -3.04 -0.20 -9.22
C LYS A 87 -2.41 -1.56 -8.93
N ILE A 88 -2.03 -1.81 -7.67
CA ILE A 88 -1.52 -3.12 -7.24
C ILE A 88 -2.61 -4.19 -7.41
N HIS A 89 -3.82 -3.93 -6.92
CA HIS A 89 -4.95 -4.86 -7.03
C HIS A 89 -5.36 -5.15 -8.46
N ASP A 90 -5.48 -4.13 -9.32
CA ASP A 90 -5.85 -4.30 -10.73
C ASP A 90 -4.87 -5.25 -11.44
N ARG A 91 -3.56 -5.10 -11.18
CA ARG A 91 -2.52 -5.98 -11.75
C ARG A 91 -2.64 -7.42 -11.28
N TYR A 92 -3.00 -7.66 -10.02
CA TYR A 92 -3.27 -9.02 -9.56
C TYR A 92 -4.45 -9.65 -10.29
N GLN A 93 -5.53 -8.91 -10.49
CA GLN A 93 -6.69 -9.42 -11.22
C GLN A 93 -6.36 -9.71 -12.69
N GLU A 94 -5.57 -8.84 -13.34
CA GLU A 94 -5.08 -9.07 -14.71
C GLU A 94 -4.21 -10.33 -14.81
N LYS A 95 -3.29 -10.53 -13.86
CA LYS A 95 -2.42 -11.72 -13.81
C LYS A 95 -3.22 -13.01 -13.62
N LEU A 96 -4.18 -13.02 -12.68
CA LEU A 96 -5.04 -14.18 -12.43
C LEU A 96 -5.88 -14.53 -13.66
N LYS A 97 -6.40 -13.52 -14.36
CA LYS A 97 -7.14 -13.72 -15.60
C LYS A 97 -6.27 -14.37 -16.67
N ALA A 98 -5.06 -13.85 -16.91
CA ALA A 98 -4.13 -14.42 -17.89
C ALA A 98 -3.77 -15.88 -17.58
N GLU A 99 -3.49 -16.20 -16.32
CA GLU A 99 -3.18 -17.57 -15.89
C GLU A 99 -4.37 -18.53 -16.02
N ASN A 100 -5.60 -18.05 -15.86
CA ASN A 100 -6.80 -18.84 -16.08
C ASN A 100 -7.01 -19.09 -17.58
N ASP A 101 -6.86 -18.05 -18.41
CA ASP A 101 -7.01 -18.15 -19.88
C ASP A 101 -5.97 -19.14 -20.48
N GLU A 102 -4.73 -19.16 -19.97
CA GLU A 102 -3.69 -20.12 -20.37
C GLU A 102 -4.03 -21.57 -19.97
N ARG A 103 -4.56 -21.77 -18.76
CA ARG A 103 -4.98 -23.10 -18.26
C ARG A 103 -6.17 -23.65 -19.05
N GLU A 104 -7.12 -22.81 -19.44
CA GLU A 104 -8.24 -23.21 -20.29
C GLU A 104 -7.77 -23.65 -21.67
N GLN A 105 -6.79 -22.97 -22.27
CA GLN A 105 -6.23 -23.34 -23.57
C GLN A 105 -5.46 -24.68 -23.54
N GLN A 106 -4.79 -25.00 -22.43
CA GLN A 106 -4.06 -26.27 -22.27
C GLN A 106 -4.96 -27.49 -22.04
N ASN A 107 -6.19 -27.28 -21.55
CA ASN A 107 -7.17 -28.36 -21.30
C ASN A 107 -8.05 -28.71 -22.52
N ILE A 108 -7.83 -28.06 -23.67
CA ILE A 108 -8.59 -28.27 -24.92
C ILE A 108 -7.83 -29.19 -25.91
N ILE A 109 -6.69 -29.77 -25.52
CA ILE A 109 -5.88 -30.71 -26.32
C ILE A 109 -5.92 -32.11 -25.70
#